data_AF-A0A0L0FMU7-F1
#
_entry.id   AF-A0A0L0FMU7-F1
#
_cell.length_a   1.000
_cell.length_b   1.000
_cell.length_c   1.000
_cell.angle_alpha   90.00
_cell.angle_beta   90.00
_cell.angle_gamma   90.00
#
_symmetry.space_group_name_H-M   'P 1'
#
loop_
_entity.id
_entity.type
_entity.pdbx_description
1 polymer ?
#
loop_
_entity_poly.entity_id
_entity_poly.type
_entity_poly.pdbx_seq_one_letter_code
_entity_poly.pdbx_strand_id
1 'polypeptide(L)'
;MYSRWVYDGAIEDPFFEFFVKVNADISDDSDHAWREKHVLDPKLVPNCVPLDTARTILLVGKSVYFIRQRCGDSAEIVPQEVREGGIEMFKYGQPGGLQSALDQAYSITGARLLDIMHNKFRLSVHMVALKKYLLLAQGDFVQALMENVDRELSCPAEKLYLHNLASTIQTAAQATTVKYEDAEVLERLDVRLEQVGREASTGYDLFLLDYHVHGPVNVVFTGTAMHQYHRLVGVYVESTGYAYL
;
A
#
# COMPACT_ATOMS: atom_id res chain seq x y z
N MET A 1 2.23 20.86 -21.09
CA MET A 1 2.22 19.46 -20.61
C MET A 1 2.94 19.32 -19.27
N TYR A 2 4.21 19.73 -19.17
CA TYR A 2 4.98 19.71 -17.92
C TYR A 2 4.27 20.32 -16.69
N SER A 3 3.78 21.56 -16.80
CA SER A 3 3.11 22.25 -15.70
C SER A 3 1.84 21.53 -15.23
N ARG A 4 1.00 21.06 -16.16
CA ARG A 4 -0.19 20.26 -15.83
C ARG A 4 0.17 18.95 -15.13
N TRP A 5 1.25 18.29 -15.55
CA TRP A 5 1.68 17.06 -14.86
C TRP A 5 2.17 17.34 -13.43
N VAL A 6 3.01 18.35 -13.24
CA VAL A 6 3.60 18.67 -11.94
C VAL A 6 2.60 19.26 -10.95
N TYR A 7 1.70 20.14 -11.41
CA TYR A 7 0.78 20.86 -10.51
C TYR A 7 -0.62 20.24 -10.46
N ASP A 8 -1.07 19.65 -11.56
CA ASP A 8 -2.40 19.05 -11.64
C ASP A 8 -2.41 17.53 -11.62
N GLY A 9 -1.25 16.88 -11.79
CA GLY A 9 -1.16 15.43 -11.93
C GLY A 9 -1.79 14.92 -13.22
N ALA A 10 -2.17 15.78 -14.16
CA ALA A 10 -2.89 15.37 -15.38
C ALA A 10 -1.94 15.40 -16.60
N ILE A 11 -1.99 14.32 -17.39
CA ILE A 11 -1.29 14.24 -18.67
C ILE A 11 -2.32 14.24 -19.80
N GLU A 12 -2.27 15.28 -20.63
CA GLU A 12 -2.93 15.31 -21.93
C GLU A 12 -1.84 15.32 -22.99
N ASP A 13 -1.59 14.15 -23.59
CA ASP A 13 -0.56 13.96 -24.62
C ASP A 13 -1.15 13.28 -25.87
N PRO A 14 -1.86 14.02 -26.74
CA PRO A 14 -2.45 13.45 -27.95
C PRO A 14 -1.42 12.98 -28.99
N PHE A 15 -0.17 13.44 -28.89
CA PHE A 15 0.87 13.23 -29.90
C PHE A 15 2.00 12.31 -29.41
N PHE A 16 1.91 11.78 -28.19
CA PHE A 16 2.92 10.93 -27.56
C PHE A 16 4.32 11.56 -27.52
N GLU A 17 4.37 12.89 -27.35
CA GLU A 17 5.62 13.66 -27.33
C GLU A 17 6.21 13.80 -25.93
N PHE A 18 5.41 13.52 -24.89
CA PHE A 18 5.86 13.68 -23.51
C PHE A 18 6.67 12.47 -23.05
N PHE A 19 7.74 12.73 -22.30
CA PHE A 19 8.63 11.68 -21.79
C PHE A 19 8.04 10.83 -20.65
N VAL A 20 6.86 11.19 -20.13
CA VAL A 20 6.10 10.36 -19.19
C VAL A 20 4.97 9.69 -19.93
N LYS A 21 5.05 8.36 -20.04
CA LYS A 21 4.01 7.54 -20.67
C LYS A 21 3.02 7.03 -19.64
N VAL A 22 1.74 7.06 -20.01
CA VAL A 22 0.65 6.46 -19.23
C VAL A 22 0.36 5.08 -19.80
N ASN A 23 0.44 4.05 -18.97
CA ASN A 23 0.01 2.71 -19.32
C ASN A 23 -1.50 2.59 -19.08
N ALA A 24 -2.29 2.55 -20.15
CA ALA A 24 -3.74 2.48 -20.11
C ALA A 24 -4.28 1.11 -19.65
N ASP A 25 -3.47 0.06 -19.74
CA ASP A 25 -3.87 -1.30 -19.34
C ASP A 25 -3.95 -1.44 -17.81
N ILE A 26 -3.34 -0.51 -17.08
CA ILE A 26 -3.25 -0.54 -15.62
C ILE A 26 -4.35 0.33 -15.04
N SER A 27 -5.34 -0.35 -14.45
CA SER A 27 -6.39 0.32 -13.67
C SER A 27 -5.78 1.11 -12.51
N ASP A 28 -6.37 2.27 -12.23
CA ASP A 28 -6.01 3.06 -11.05
C ASP A 28 -6.11 2.25 -9.76
N ASP A 29 -7.07 1.32 -9.71
CA ASP A 29 -7.35 0.49 -8.55
C ASP A 29 -6.31 -0.58 -8.25
N SER A 30 -5.42 -0.87 -9.20
CA SER A 30 -4.40 -1.89 -9.01
C SER A 30 -3.32 -1.50 -7.98
N ASP A 31 -2.80 -2.50 -7.26
CA ASP A 31 -1.63 -2.35 -6.36
C ASP A 31 -0.37 -1.87 -7.12
N HIS A 32 -0.32 -2.18 -8.41
CA HIS A 32 0.78 -1.85 -9.31
C HIS A 32 0.70 -0.44 -9.90
N ALA A 33 -0.44 0.26 -9.73
CA ALA A 33 -0.69 1.57 -10.35
C ALA A 33 0.41 2.59 -10.05
N TRP A 34 0.88 2.68 -8.81
CA TRP A 34 1.95 3.60 -8.42
C TRP A 34 3.27 3.35 -9.18
N ARG A 35 3.62 2.07 -9.39
CA ARG A 35 4.89 1.66 -10.00
C ARG A 35 4.83 1.75 -11.52
N GLU A 36 3.77 1.21 -12.10
CA GLU A 36 3.74 0.83 -13.51
C GLU A 36 2.82 1.72 -14.37
N LYS A 37 1.88 2.49 -13.77
CA LYS A 37 0.94 3.31 -14.55
C LYS A 37 1.64 4.47 -15.27
N HIS A 38 2.58 5.14 -14.60
CA HIS A 38 3.33 6.24 -15.19
C HIS A 38 4.81 5.85 -15.26
N VAL A 39 5.36 5.79 -16.48
CA VAL A 39 6.74 5.34 -16.72
C VAL A 39 7.49 6.39 -17.52
N LEU A 40 8.77 6.59 -17.17
CA LEU A 40 9.67 7.44 -17.93
C LEU A 40 10.12 6.72 -19.22
N ASP A 41 10.02 7.37 -20.37
CA ASP A 41 10.68 6.94 -21.60
C ASP A 41 11.96 7.76 -21.82
N PRO A 42 13.16 7.19 -21.56
CA PRO A 42 14.43 7.90 -21.72
C PRO A 42 14.67 8.41 -23.14
N LYS A 43 14.05 7.80 -24.17
CA LYS A 43 14.25 8.17 -25.58
C LYS A 43 13.56 9.48 -25.94
N LEU A 44 12.53 9.84 -25.19
CA LEU A 44 11.75 11.07 -25.39
C LEU A 44 12.23 12.21 -24.48
N VAL A 45 13.21 11.95 -23.61
CA VAL A 45 13.79 13.00 -22.75
C VAL A 45 14.64 13.93 -23.61
N PRO A 46 14.34 15.25 -23.65
CA PRO A 46 15.14 16.20 -24.41
C PRO A 46 16.57 16.31 -23.84
N ASN A 47 17.57 16.49 -24.72
CA ASN A 47 18.97 16.63 -24.31
C ASN A 47 19.24 17.81 -23.35
N CYS A 48 18.36 18.80 -23.31
CA CYS A 48 18.45 19.94 -22.40
C CYS A 48 17.97 19.63 -20.97
N VAL A 49 17.36 18.47 -20.73
CA VAL A 49 16.85 18.04 -19.42
C VAL A 49 17.69 16.86 -18.93
N PRO A 50 18.44 17.02 -17.83
CA PRO A 50 19.13 15.91 -17.19
C PRO A 50 18.16 14.80 -16.81
N LEU A 51 18.60 13.55 -16.92
CA LEU A 51 17.76 12.40 -16.60
C LEU A 51 17.25 12.43 -15.16
N ASP A 52 18.06 12.93 -14.23
CA ASP A 52 17.66 13.06 -12.83
C ASP A 52 16.55 14.10 -12.62
N THR A 53 16.61 15.23 -13.32
CA THR A 53 15.51 16.19 -13.35
C THR A 53 14.25 15.54 -13.92
N ALA A 54 14.34 14.79 -15.03
CA ALA A 54 13.20 14.08 -15.60
C ALA A 54 12.58 13.04 -14.62
N ARG A 55 13.41 12.36 -13.82
CA ARG A 55 12.95 11.46 -12.74
C ARG A 55 12.25 12.22 -11.62
N THR A 56 12.78 13.36 -11.19
CA THR A 56 12.12 14.23 -10.21
C THR A 56 10.76 14.69 -10.71
N ILE A 57 10.67 15.12 -11.97
CA ILE A 57 9.41 15.51 -12.63
C ILE A 57 8.39 14.37 -12.61
N LEU A 58 8.83 13.15 -12.96
CA LEU A 58 7.97 11.98 -12.89
C LEU A 58 7.45 11.75 -11.46
N LEU A 59 8.34 11.81 -10.48
CA LEU A 59 8.01 11.52 -9.08
C LEU A 59 7.08 12.56 -8.46
N VAL A 60 7.29 13.85 -8.74
CA VAL A 60 6.40 14.92 -8.29
C VAL A 60 5.01 14.73 -8.88
N GLY A 61 4.90 14.56 -10.20
CA GLY A 61 3.59 14.40 -10.83
C GLY A 61 2.89 13.10 -10.44
N LYS A 62 3.63 11.99 -10.25
CA LYS A 62 3.07 10.74 -9.67
C LYS A 62 2.46 10.99 -8.29
N SER A 63 3.17 11.76 -7.45
CA SER A 63 2.72 12.07 -6.11
C SER A 63 1.46 12.95 -6.13
N VAL A 64 1.43 13.99 -6.95
CA VAL A 64 0.24 14.84 -7.14
C VAL A 64 -0.94 14.05 -7.70
N TYR A 65 -0.71 13.23 -8.73
CA TYR A 65 -1.74 12.34 -9.30
C TYR A 65 -2.34 11.43 -8.23
N PHE A 66 -1.50 10.78 -7.42
CA PHE A 66 -1.94 9.87 -6.38
C PHE A 66 -2.74 10.58 -5.29
N ILE A 67 -2.30 11.75 -4.83
CA ILE A 67 -3.04 12.56 -3.85
C ILE A 67 -4.45 12.89 -4.38
N ARG A 68 -4.55 13.31 -5.63
CA ARG A 68 -5.85 13.69 -6.22
C ARG A 68 -6.75 12.49 -6.47
N GLN A 69 -6.24 11.46 -7.13
CA GLN A 69 -7.06 10.32 -7.60
C GLN A 69 -7.34 9.29 -6.51
N ARG A 70 -6.35 9.00 -5.66
CA ARG A 70 -6.46 7.93 -4.64
C ARG A 70 -6.76 8.48 -3.27
N CYS A 71 -6.11 9.57 -2.87
CA CYS A 71 -6.38 10.16 -1.57
C CYS A 71 -7.64 11.04 -1.54
N GLY A 72 -8.20 11.39 -2.69
CA GLY A 72 -9.37 12.24 -2.83
C GLY A 72 -9.17 13.65 -2.25
N ASP A 73 -7.92 14.13 -2.21
CA ASP A 73 -7.62 15.50 -1.77
C ASP A 73 -7.56 16.42 -2.99
N SER A 74 -8.52 17.33 -3.07
CA SER A 74 -8.63 18.33 -4.13
C SER A 74 -7.97 19.66 -3.77
N ALA A 75 -7.32 19.75 -2.61
CA ALA A 75 -6.63 20.95 -2.21
C ALA A 75 -5.46 21.28 -3.17
N GLU A 76 -5.12 22.56 -3.24
CA GLU A 76 -3.95 23.00 -3.97
C GLU A 76 -2.69 22.52 -3.21
N ILE A 77 -2.02 21.51 -3.77
CA ILE A 77 -0.87 20.84 -3.11
C ILE A 77 0.38 21.70 -3.18
N VAL A 78 0.61 22.37 -4.30
CA VAL A 78 1.78 23.23 -4.53
C VAL A 78 1.31 24.69 -4.57
N PRO A 79 1.85 25.58 -3.72
CA PRO A 79 1.46 26.99 -3.69
C PRO A 79 1.59 27.67 -5.05
N GLN A 80 0.66 28.59 -5.33
CA GLN A 80 0.60 29.33 -6.58
C GLN A 80 1.90 30.10 -6.88
N GLU A 81 2.60 30.59 -5.85
CA GLU A 81 3.90 31.29 -5.96
C GLU A 81 5.00 30.40 -6.58
N VAL A 82 5.09 29.15 -6.10
CA VAL A 82 6.05 28.15 -6.61
C VAL A 82 5.64 27.70 -8.02
N ARG A 83 4.34 27.65 -8.28
CA ARG A 83 3.79 27.33 -9.60
C ARG A 83 4.13 28.38 -10.64
N GLU A 84 3.89 29.66 -10.34
CA GLU A 84 4.14 30.77 -11.24
C GLU A 84 5.64 30.95 -11.49
N GLY A 85 6.46 30.92 -10.43
CA GLY A 85 7.92 31.00 -10.54
C GLY A 85 8.52 29.85 -11.38
N GLY A 86 8.04 28.61 -11.20
CA GLY A 86 8.49 27.46 -11.99
C GLY A 86 8.13 27.55 -13.47
N ILE A 87 6.93 28.05 -13.80
CA ILE A 87 6.47 28.23 -15.19
C ILE A 87 7.30 29.32 -15.89
N GLU A 88 7.57 30.43 -15.22
CA GLU A 88 8.41 31.50 -15.78
C GLU A 88 9.85 31.02 -16.00
N MET A 89 10.45 30.35 -15.03
CA MET A 89 11.83 29.86 -15.14
C MET A 89 11.99 28.80 -16.25
N PHE A 90 10.97 27.96 -16.49
CA PHE A 90 10.95 27.02 -17.61
C PHE A 90 10.84 27.71 -18.96
N LYS A 91 9.99 28.76 -19.07
CA LYS A 91 9.83 29.54 -20.32
C LYS A 91 11.07 30.32 -20.71
N TYR A 92 11.82 30.84 -19.74
CA TYR A 92 13.02 31.65 -19.98
C TYR A 92 14.34 30.86 -20.01
N GLY A 93 14.29 29.51 -19.94
CA GLY A 93 15.47 28.67 -20.11
C GLY A 93 16.56 28.88 -19.06
N GLN A 94 16.16 29.17 -17.80
CA GLN A 94 17.08 29.35 -16.68
C GLN A 94 17.20 28.03 -15.90
N PRO A 95 18.22 27.17 -16.17
CA PRO A 95 18.29 25.82 -15.63
C PRO A 95 18.40 25.78 -14.10
N GLY A 96 19.09 26.74 -13.48
CA GLY A 96 19.26 26.79 -12.02
C GLY A 96 17.97 27.13 -11.26
N GLY A 97 17.17 28.04 -11.81
CA GLY A 97 15.89 28.42 -11.21
C GLY A 97 14.84 27.31 -11.30
N LEU A 98 14.79 26.63 -12.46
CA LEU A 98 13.89 25.50 -12.67
C LEU A 98 14.15 24.36 -11.68
N GLN A 99 15.41 23.98 -11.48
CA GLN A 99 15.76 22.92 -10.55
C GLN A 99 15.34 23.27 -9.12
N SER A 100 15.59 24.51 -8.68
CA SER A 100 15.16 24.97 -7.35
C SER A 100 13.64 24.95 -7.20
N ALA A 101 12.87 25.37 -8.21
CA ALA A 101 11.41 25.32 -8.17
C ALA A 101 10.90 23.87 -8.12
N LEU A 102 11.56 22.96 -8.84
CA LEU A 102 11.27 21.54 -8.82
C LEU A 102 11.55 20.90 -7.46
N ASP A 103 12.68 21.22 -6.85
CA ASP A 103 13.06 20.70 -5.53
C ASP A 103 12.09 21.20 -4.45
N GLN A 104 11.61 22.45 -4.56
CA GLN A 104 10.55 22.97 -3.69
C GLN A 104 9.23 22.22 -3.90
N ALA A 105 8.78 22.07 -5.16
CA ALA A 105 7.57 21.32 -5.47
C ALA A 105 7.65 19.86 -4.98
N TYR A 106 8.82 19.23 -5.10
CA TYR A 106 9.09 17.89 -4.58
C TYR A 106 8.98 17.82 -3.06
N SER A 107 9.64 18.73 -2.35
CA SER A 107 9.59 18.78 -0.89
C SER A 107 8.16 19.01 -0.36
N ILE A 108 7.44 19.98 -0.93
CA ILE A 108 6.07 20.32 -0.53
C ILE A 108 5.11 19.16 -0.81
N THR A 109 5.15 18.62 -2.03
CA THR A 109 4.28 17.50 -2.44
C THR A 109 4.58 16.25 -1.62
N GLY A 110 5.86 15.94 -1.39
CA GLY A 110 6.28 14.80 -0.59
C GLY A 110 5.85 14.92 0.87
N ALA A 111 6.03 16.09 1.48
CA ALA A 111 5.57 16.37 2.84
C ALA A 111 4.03 16.22 2.95
N ARG A 112 3.29 16.76 1.99
CA ARG A 112 1.82 16.64 1.95
C ARG A 112 1.38 15.18 1.76
N LEU A 113 2.03 14.44 0.87
CA LEU A 113 1.73 13.01 0.67
C LEU A 113 1.95 12.22 1.96
N LEU A 114 3.09 12.42 2.63
CA LEU A 114 3.40 11.74 3.88
C LEU A 114 2.43 12.14 5.00
N ASP A 115 2.08 13.41 5.10
CA ASP A 115 1.10 13.91 6.06
C ASP A 115 -0.27 13.24 5.88
N ILE A 116 -0.74 13.15 4.63
CA ILE A 116 -1.99 12.45 4.30
C ILE A 116 -1.89 10.95 4.64
N MET A 117 -0.81 10.27 4.24
CA MET A 117 -0.63 8.84 4.53
C MET A 117 -0.56 8.56 6.03
N HIS A 118 0.14 9.39 6.79
CA HIS A 118 0.32 9.22 8.22
C HIS A 118 -0.94 9.60 9.01
N ASN A 119 -1.55 10.75 8.71
CA ASN A 119 -2.63 11.32 9.52
C ASN A 119 -4.02 10.90 9.03
N LYS A 120 -4.29 11.00 7.71
CA LYS A 120 -5.60 10.63 7.15
C LYS A 120 -5.77 9.12 7.02
N PHE A 121 -4.75 8.42 6.53
CA PHE A 121 -4.79 6.97 6.32
C PHE A 121 -4.10 6.16 7.41
N ARG A 122 -3.65 6.81 8.49
CA ARG A 122 -3.15 6.17 9.72
C ARG A 122 -2.14 5.04 9.46
N LEU A 123 -1.23 5.25 8.50
CA LEU A 123 -0.26 4.24 8.06
C LEU A 123 0.51 3.59 9.23
N SER A 124 0.88 4.39 10.23
CA SER A 124 1.59 3.93 11.44
C SER A 124 0.77 2.93 12.26
N VAL A 125 -0.54 3.13 12.36
CA VAL A 125 -1.46 2.21 13.06
C VAL A 125 -1.49 0.86 12.35
N HIS A 126 -1.61 0.86 11.02
CA HIS A 126 -1.62 -0.37 10.22
C HIS A 126 -0.28 -1.12 10.28
N MET A 127 0.86 -0.42 10.27
CA MET A 127 2.18 -1.05 10.45
C MET A 127 2.31 -1.73 11.82
N VAL A 128 1.84 -1.09 12.87
CA VAL A 128 1.86 -1.67 14.23
C VAL A 128 0.91 -2.86 14.31
N ALA A 129 -0.28 -2.78 13.70
CA ALA A 129 -1.24 -3.88 13.65
C ALA A 129 -0.66 -5.12 12.94
N LEU A 130 -0.01 -4.93 11.78
CA LEU A 130 0.66 -6.03 11.08
C LEU A 130 1.74 -6.70 11.93
N LYS A 131 2.54 -5.91 12.65
CA LYS A 131 3.52 -6.47 13.59
C LYS A 131 2.85 -7.24 14.73
N LYS A 132 1.78 -6.70 15.32
CA LYS A 132 1.11 -7.33 16.47
C LYS A 132 0.44 -8.64 16.09
N TYR A 133 -0.30 -8.65 14.99
CA TYR A 133 -1.17 -9.77 14.61
C TYR A 133 -0.53 -10.66 13.55
N LEU A 134 -0.08 -10.09 12.44
CA LEU A 134 0.50 -10.87 11.34
C LEU A 134 1.94 -11.31 11.60
N LEU A 135 2.66 -10.70 12.54
CA LEU A 135 3.95 -11.25 13.02
C LEU A 135 3.82 -11.88 14.42
N LEU A 136 2.59 -12.11 14.87
CA LEU A 136 2.28 -12.85 16.11
C LEU A 136 2.98 -12.29 17.35
N ALA A 137 3.30 -10.99 17.36
CA ALA A 137 3.98 -10.36 18.50
C ALA A 137 3.06 -10.18 19.73
N GLN A 138 1.74 -10.25 19.53
CA GLN A 138 0.75 -10.15 20.60
C GLN A 138 0.43 -11.54 21.18
N GLY A 139 1.24 -11.98 22.15
CA GLY A 139 1.20 -13.35 22.66
C GLY A 139 -0.11 -13.77 23.34
N ASP A 140 -0.78 -12.88 24.07
CA ASP A 140 -2.07 -13.20 24.72
C ASP A 140 -3.18 -13.51 23.70
N PHE A 141 -3.24 -12.72 22.63
CA PHE A 141 -4.12 -12.96 21.48
C PHE A 141 -3.80 -14.28 20.80
N VAL A 142 -2.53 -14.51 20.45
CA VAL A 142 -2.12 -15.72 19.72
C VAL A 142 -2.40 -16.97 20.54
N GLN A 143 -2.15 -16.95 21.85
CA GLN A 143 -2.46 -18.06 22.73
C GLN A 143 -3.97 -18.37 22.75
N ALA A 144 -4.80 -17.35 23.02
CA ALA A 144 -6.25 -17.53 23.04
C ALA A 144 -6.80 -17.95 21.66
N LEU A 145 -6.21 -17.46 20.57
CA LEU A 145 -6.56 -17.86 19.21
C LEU A 145 -6.27 -19.34 19.00
N MET A 146 -5.05 -19.80 19.29
CA MET A 146 -4.66 -21.20 19.08
C MET A 146 -5.48 -22.17 19.93
N GLU A 147 -5.75 -21.83 21.20
CA GLU A 147 -6.60 -22.64 22.08
C GLU A 147 -8.03 -22.82 21.55
N ASN A 148 -8.59 -21.76 20.94
CA ASN A 148 -9.95 -21.78 20.44
C ASN A 148 -10.05 -22.39 19.02
N VAL A 149 -9.00 -22.24 18.21
CA VAL A 149 -8.96 -22.66 16.81
C VAL A 149 -8.50 -24.12 16.67
N ASP A 150 -7.77 -24.67 17.64
CA ASP A 150 -7.23 -26.05 17.62
C ASP A 150 -8.29 -27.12 17.29
N ARG A 151 -9.49 -27.01 17.88
CA ARG A 151 -10.58 -27.97 17.66
C ARG A 151 -11.09 -27.97 16.22
N GLU A 152 -11.09 -26.80 15.58
CA GLU A 152 -11.55 -26.63 14.19
C GLU A 152 -10.44 -27.04 13.20
N LEU A 153 -9.17 -26.71 13.48
CA LEU A 153 -8.04 -27.04 12.57
C LEU A 153 -7.59 -28.50 12.65
N SER A 154 -7.86 -29.18 13.76
CA SER A 154 -7.64 -30.64 13.88
C SER A 154 -8.58 -31.45 12.97
N CYS A 155 -9.63 -30.84 12.43
CA CYS A 155 -10.53 -31.50 11.49
C CYS A 155 -9.94 -31.53 10.06
N PRO A 156 -10.37 -32.48 9.21
CA PRO A 156 -10.01 -32.49 7.80
C PRO A 156 -10.43 -31.19 7.10
N ALA A 157 -9.61 -30.75 6.15
CA ALA A 157 -9.82 -29.56 5.31
C ALA A 157 -11.26 -29.41 4.76
N GLU A 158 -11.90 -30.52 4.37
CA GLU A 158 -13.25 -30.52 3.78
C GLU A 158 -14.36 -30.07 4.73
N LYS A 159 -14.12 -30.10 6.05
CA LYS A 159 -15.09 -29.73 7.08
C LYS A 159 -14.85 -28.33 7.66
N LEU A 160 -13.84 -27.61 7.17
CA LEU A 160 -13.49 -26.29 7.66
C LEU A 160 -14.35 -25.22 7.00
N TYR A 161 -15.06 -24.47 7.84
CA TYR A 161 -15.90 -23.37 7.40
C TYR A 161 -15.34 -22.03 7.90
N LEU A 162 -15.18 -21.09 6.97
CA LEU A 162 -14.65 -19.76 7.25
C LEU A 162 -15.42 -19.02 8.37
N HIS A 163 -16.75 -19.16 8.41
CA HIS A 163 -17.58 -18.50 9.41
C HIS A 163 -17.31 -18.98 10.84
N ASN A 164 -16.97 -20.26 11.04
CA ASN A 164 -16.58 -20.78 12.34
C ASN A 164 -15.27 -20.12 12.79
N LEU A 165 -14.26 -20.09 11.90
CA LEU A 165 -12.96 -19.51 12.19
C LEU A 165 -13.06 -18.01 12.49
N ALA A 166 -13.85 -17.27 11.71
CA ALA A 166 -14.11 -15.85 11.94
C ALA A 166 -14.75 -15.61 13.33
N SER A 167 -15.75 -16.42 13.71
CA SER A 167 -16.36 -16.34 15.04
C SER A 167 -15.36 -16.66 16.16
N THR A 168 -14.45 -17.59 15.92
CA THR A 168 -13.40 -17.97 16.87
C THR A 168 -12.38 -16.84 17.08
N ILE A 169 -11.95 -16.17 16.00
CA ILE A 169 -11.11 -14.97 16.09
C ILE A 169 -11.80 -13.88 16.90
N GLN A 170 -13.06 -13.59 16.61
CA GLN A 170 -13.81 -12.57 17.35
C GLN A 170 -13.90 -12.89 18.84
N THR A 171 -14.11 -14.17 19.17
CA THR A 171 -14.15 -14.64 20.56
C THR A 171 -12.78 -14.47 21.24
N ALA A 172 -11.69 -14.87 20.57
CA ALA A 172 -10.33 -14.69 21.08
C ALA A 172 -9.95 -13.20 21.25
N ALA A 173 -10.35 -12.35 20.31
CA ALA A 173 -10.14 -10.90 20.38
C ALA A 173 -10.89 -10.29 21.58
N GLN A 174 -12.13 -10.71 21.84
CA GLN A 174 -12.92 -10.25 22.98
C GLN A 174 -12.37 -10.74 24.33
N ALA A 175 -11.74 -11.92 24.36
CA ALA A 175 -11.18 -12.50 25.58
C ALA A 175 -9.84 -11.85 26.00
N THR A 176 -9.17 -11.13 25.12
CA THR A 176 -7.79 -10.66 25.29
C THR A 176 -7.67 -9.13 25.32
N THR A 177 -6.44 -8.61 25.42
CA THR A 177 -6.17 -7.16 25.39
C THR A 177 -6.61 -6.51 24.07
N VAL A 178 -6.76 -7.31 23.02
CA VAL A 178 -7.19 -6.90 21.67
C VAL A 178 -8.54 -6.20 21.67
N LYS A 179 -9.44 -6.49 22.61
CA LYS A 179 -10.73 -5.79 22.74
C LYS A 179 -10.64 -4.28 22.94
N TYR A 180 -9.48 -3.78 23.39
CA TYR A 180 -9.24 -2.34 23.63
C TYR A 180 -8.53 -1.66 22.44
N GLU A 181 -8.27 -2.39 21.37
CA GLU A 181 -7.65 -1.85 20.16
C GLU A 181 -8.65 -1.04 19.33
N ASP A 182 -8.09 -0.31 18.36
CA ASP A 182 -8.87 0.52 17.46
C ASP A 182 -9.85 -0.34 16.64
N ALA A 183 -11.12 0.10 16.55
CA ALA A 183 -12.16 -0.61 15.81
C ALA A 183 -11.76 -0.85 14.35
N GLU A 184 -11.05 0.10 13.73
CA GLU A 184 -10.55 -0.04 12.36
C GLU A 184 -9.55 -1.20 12.22
N VAL A 185 -8.75 -1.46 13.25
CA VAL A 185 -7.78 -2.56 13.24
C VAL A 185 -8.49 -3.89 13.39
N LEU A 186 -9.52 -3.95 14.24
CA LEU A 186 -10.31 -5.16 14.47
C LEU A 186 -11.15 -5.55 13.26
N GLU A 187 -11.76 -4.59 12.58
CA GLU A 187 -12.55 -4.82 11.36
C GLU A 187 -11.70 -5.33 10.18
N ARG A 188 -10.41 -5.03 10.18
CA ARG A 188 -9.47 -5.45 9.13
C ARG A 188 -8.80 -6.79 9.41
N LEU A 189 -8.86 -7.27 10.65
CA LEU A 189 -8.31 -8.57 11.04
C LEU A 189 -9.29 -9.68 10.67
N ASP A 190 -8.86 -10.61 9.82
CA ASP A 190 -9.71 -11.69 9.34
C ASP A 190 -8.93 -12.99 9.17
N VAL A 191 -9.62 -14.07 8.82
CA VAL A 191 -9.03 -15.35 8.43
C VAL A 191 -9.16 -15.53 6.94
N ARG A 192 -8.15 -16.14 6.33
CA ARG A 192 -8.24 -16.71 4.99
C ARG A 192 -7.89 -18.18 5.02
N LEU A 193 -8.53 -18.93 4.13
CA LEU A 193 -8.19 -20.31 3.85
C LEU A 193 -7.42 -20.33 2.52
N GLU A 194 -6.14 -20.67 2.56
CA GLU A 194 -5.35 -20.81 1.33
C GLU A 194 -5.68 -22.15 0.68
N GLN A 195 -6.05 -22.15 -0.61
CA GLN A 195 -6.27 -23.40 -1.34
C GLN A 195 -4.93 -24.02 -1.69
N VAL A 196 -4.39 -24.83 -0.79
CA VAL A 196 -3.31 -25.76 -1.14
C VAL A 196 -3.92 -26.88 -1.98
N GLY A 197 -3.16 -27.40 -2.95
CA GLY A 197 -3.57 -28.55 -3.76
C GLY A 197 -3.97 -29.78 -2.90
N ARG A 198 -4.43 -30.85 -3.55
CA ARG A 198 -5.01 -32.10 -2.99
C ARG A 198 -4.27 -32.80 -1.82
N GLU A 199 -3.17 -32.26 -1.31
CA GLU A 199 -2.31 -32.82 -0.25
C GLU A 199 -2.50 -32.17 1.13
N ALA A 200 -3.34 -31.13 1.27
CA ALA A 200 -3.63 -30.56 2.59
C ALA A 200 -4.33 -31.59 3.49
N SER A 201 -3.63 -32.01 4.53
CA SER A 201 -4.04 -33.12 5.39
C SER A 201 -4.92 -32.66 6.54
N THR A 202 -4.68 -31.44 7.03
CA THR A 202 -5.36 -30.85 8.19
C THR A 202 -5.65 -29.37 7.97
N GLY A 203 -6.52 -28.79 8.81
CA GLY A 203 -6.82 -27.36 8.75
C GLY A 203 -5.64 -26.45 9.01
N TYR A 204 -4.64 -26.92 9.75
CA TYR A 204 -3.41 -26.19 10.04
C TYR A 204 -2.67 -25.78 8.77
N ASP A 205 -2.72 -26.61 7.73
CA ASP A 205 -2.06 -26.36 6.43
C ASP A 205 -2.79 -25.27 5.61
N LEU A 206 -4.05 -24.98 5.94
CA LEU A 206 -4.90 -24.06 5.17
C LEU A 206 -5.13 -22.73 5.88
N PHE A 207 -4.95 -22.69 7.19
CA PHE A 207 -5.28 -21.54 8.02
C PHE A 207 -4.26 -20.43 7.88
N LEU A 208 -4.73 -19.25 7.47
CA LEU A 208 -3.95 -18.02 7.48
C LEU A 208 -4.69 -16.92 8.22
N LEU A 209 -3.97 -16.24 9.10
CA LEU A 209 -4.39 -14.94 9.60
C LEU A 209 -4.13 -13.89 8.52
N ASP A 210 -5.11 -13.04 8.26
CA ASP A 210 -5.03 -11.96 7.28
C ASP A 210 -5.35 -10.60 7.88
N TYR A 211 -4.74 -9.57 7.29
CA TYR A 211 -4.97 -8.18 7.62
C TYR A 211 -5.30 -7.38 6.35
N HIS A 212 -6.58 -7.06 6.20
CA HIS A 212 -7.10 -6.40 5.02
C HIS A 212 -6.70 -4.92 5.00
N VAL A 213 -5.74 -4.59 4.12
CA VAL A 213 -5.38 -3.19 3.85
C VAL A 213 -6.05 -2.71 2.58
N HIS A 214 -7.11 -1.91 2.74
CA HIS A 214 -7.78 -1.25 1.62
C HIS A 214 -7.39 0.22 1.48
N GLY A 215 -7.71 0.77 0.31
CA GLY A 215 -7.51 2.17 -0.01
C GLY A 215 -6.05 2.50 -0.38
N PRO A 216 -5.65 3.78 -0.28
CA PRO A 216 -4.34 4.27 -0.74
C PRO A 216 -3.13 3.62 -0.04
N VAL A 217 -3.36 2.95 1.09
CA VAL A 217 -2.32 2.29 1.89
C VAL A 217 -1.81 1.00 1.20
N ASN A 218 -2.58 0.41 0.26
CA ASN A 218 -2.16 -0.77 -0.51
C ASN A 218 -0.89 -0.55 -1.35
N VAL A 219 -0.60 0.71 -1.72
CA VAL A 219 0.61 1.06 -2.47
C VAL A 219 1.88 0.76 -1.66
N VAL A 220 1.79 0.91 -0.33
CA VAL A 220 2.87 0.53 0.59
C VAL A 220 2.78 -0.98 0.87
N PHE A 221 1.58 -1.46 1.16
CA PHE A 221 1.30 -2.86 1.48
C PHE A 221 0.86 -3.65 0.25
N THR A 222 1.78 -3.77 -0.71
CA THR A 222 1.49 -4.49 -1.97
C THR A 222 1.14 -5.95 -1.72
N GLY A 223 0.34 -6.56 -2.59
CA GLY A 223 0.07 -8.00 -2.54
C GLY A 223 1.32 -8.88 -2.44
N THR A 224 2.43 -8.49 -3.09
CA THR A 224 3.72 -9.20 -2.96
C THR A 224 4.30 -9.17 -1.55
N ALA A 225 4.16 -8.05 -0.83
CA ALA A 225 4.63 -7.91 0.54
C ALA A 225 3.74 -8.70 1.50
N MET A 226 2.41 -8.63 1.32
CA MET A 226 1.46 -9.42 2.12
C MET A 226 1.67 -10.91 1.96
N HIS A 227 1.93 -11.38 0.73
CA HIS A 227 2.25 -12.78 0.49
C HIS A 227 3.51 -13.24 1.24
N GLN A 228 4.53 -12.39 1.37
CA GLN A 228 5.70 -12.71 2.21
C GLN A 228 5.35 -12.80 3.69
N TYR A 229 4.49 -11.90 4.21
CA TYR A 229 4.02 -11.98 5.58
C TYR A 229 3.20 -13.24 5.86
N HIS A 230 2.26 -13.61 4.98
CA HIS A 230 1.50 -14.85 5.13
C HIS A 230 2.39 -16.09 5.16
N ARG A 231 3.42 -16.15 4.30
CA ARG A 231 4.39 -17.26 4.32
C ARG A 231 5.13 -17.39 5.65
N LEU A 232 5.44 -16.27 6.32
CA LEU A 232 6.08 -16.31 7.64
C LEU A 232 5.12 -16.83 8.72
N VAL A 233 3.85 -16.42 8.68
CA VAL A 233 2.81 -16.91 9.60
C VAL A 233 2.53 -18.38 9.41
N GLY A 234 2.35 -18.83 8.16
CA GLY A 234 2.06 -20.23 7.85
C GLY A 234 3.11 -21.16 8.44
N VAL A 235 4.40 -20.86 8.22
CA VAL A 235 5.50 -21.64 8.81
C VAL A 235 5.45 -21.67 10.33
N TYR A 236 5.08 -20.55 10.97
CA TYR A 236 4.96 -20.51 12.42
C TYR A 236 3.80 -21.36 12.93
N VAL A 237 2.61 -21.24 12.31
CA VAL A 237 1.39 -21.99 12.67
C VAL A 237 1.58 -23.49 12.45
N GLU A 238 2.23 -23.89 11.35
CA GLU A 238 2.63 -25.28 11.13
C GLU A 238 3.54 -25.75 12.27
N SER A 239 4.61 -25.01 12.58
CA SER A 239 5.56 -25.42 13.61
C SER A 239 4.94 -25.56 15.01
N THR A 240 3.97 -24.73 15.36
CA THR A 240 3.25 -24.83 16.63
C THR A 240 2.19 -25.93 16.59
N GLY A 241 1.48 -26.11 15.49
CA GLY A 241 0.55 -27.23 15.31
C GLY A 241 1.24 -28.59 15.49
N TYR A 242 2.46 -28.75 14.95
CA TYR A 242 3.27 -29.95 15.16
C TYR A 242 3.92 -30.05 16.55
N ALA A 243 3.96 -28.98 17.34
CA ALA A 243 4.49 -29.01 18.70
C ALA A 243 3.45 -29.45 19.75
N TYR A 244 2.17 -29.43 19.40
CA TYR A 244 1.05 -29.88 20.26
C TYR A 244 0.48 -31.26 19.85
N LEU A 245 1.04 -31.90 18.83
CA LEU A 245 0.79 -33.30 18.43
C LEU A 245 1.89 -34.24 18.94
#